data_AF-A0A523JSA8-F1
#
_entry.id   AF-A0A523JSA8-F1
#
_cell.length_a   1.000
_cell.length_b   1.000
_cell.length_c   1.000
_cell.angle_alpha   90.00
_cell.angle_beta   90.00
_cell.angle_gamma   90.00
#
_symmetry.space_group_name_H-M   'P 1'
#
loop_
_entity.id
_entity.type
_entity.pdbx_description
1 polymer ?
#
loop_
_entity_poly.entity_id
_entity_poly.type
_entity_poly.pdbx_seq_one_letter_code
_entity_poly.pdbx_strand_id
1 'polypeptide(L)'
;MPYTLNMIAVRGLVDAVGYPADPKPLAGWAQKMKAAHANAVENLVVFAALVLTANAAGVSNETTVLACTIYLWSRVVHLLAYTFAIPWVRTLAFVAGFACQVAIVLQLI
;
A
#
# COMPACT_ATOMS: atom_id res chain seq x y z
N MET A 1 11.08 3.66 -6.17
CA MET A 1 10.77 2.56 -5.22
C MET A 1 12.05 1.81 -4.90
N PRO A 2 12.45 1.59 -3.63
CA PRO A 2 13.75 1.00 -3.31
C PRO A 2 14.07 -0.34 -3.99
N TYR A 3 13.05 -1.17 -4.27
CA TYR A 3 13.24 -2.43 -5.00
C TYR A 3 13.70 -2.26 -6.46
N THR A 4 13.47 -1.11 -7.11
CA THR A 4 13.97 -0.85 -8.47
C THR A 4 15.47 -0.59 -8.48
N LEU A 5 15.99 0.03 -7.41
CA LEU A 5 17.44 0.17 -7.22
C LEU A 5 18.09 -1.20 -7.01
N ASN A 6 17.45 -2.09 -6.24
CA ASN A 6 17.92 -3.47 -6.12
C ASN A 6 17.86 -4.21 -7.47
N MET A 7 16.83 -3.98 -8.27
CA MET A 7 16.72 -4.56 -9.61
C MET A 7 17.88 -4.11 -10.51
N ILE A 8 18.19 -2.82 -10.55
CA ILE A 8 19.33 -2.28 -11.32
C ILE A 8 20.65 -2.86 -10.79
N ALA A 9 20.82 -2.94 -9.47
CA ALA A 9 22.05 -3.45 -8.87
C ALA A 9 22.28 -4.96 -9.14
N VAL A 10 21.21 -5.77 -9.13
CA VAL A 10 21.29 -7.23 -9.28
C VAL A 10 21.30 -7.66 -10.75
N ARG A 11 20.48 -7.02 -11.58
CA ARG A 11 20.28 -7.41 -12.99
C ARG A 11 21.11 -6.55 -13.96
N GLY A 12 21.59 -5.39 -13.53
CA GLY A 12 22.16 -4.39 -14.43
C GLY A 12 21.08 -3.51 -15.05
N LEU A 13 21.48 -2.35 -15.58
CA LEU A 13 20.55 -1.36 -16.12
C LEU A 13 19.77 -1.87 -17.35
N VAL A 14 20.45 -2.60 -18.25
CA VAL A 14 19.85 -3.12 -19.49
C VAL A 14 18.74 -4.12 -19.19
N ASP A 15 18.98 -5.08 -18.30
CA ASP A 15 17.98 -6.08 -17.91
C ASP A 15 16.91 -5.53 -16.95
N ALA A 16 17.20 -4.42 -16.25
CA ALA A 16 16.22 -3.75 -15.41
C ALA A 16 15.18 -2.94 -16.22
N VAL A 17 15.58 -2.42 -17.39
CA VAL A 17 14.67 -1.72 -18.32
C VAL A 17 14.06 -2.70 -19.35
N GLY A 18 14.77 -3.78 -19.66
CA GLY A 18 14.30 -4.82 -20.58
C GLY A 18 13.31 -5.82 -19.97
N TYR A 19 12.99 -6.84 -20.78
CA TYR A 19 12.14 -7.97 -20.40
C TYR A 19 12.91 -9.29 -20.56
N PRO A 20 13.95 -9.54 -19.75
CA PRO A 20 14.73 -10.77 -19.83
C PRO A 20 13.83 -11.99 -19.59
N ALA A 21 14.02 -13.05 -20.39
CA ALA A 21 13.25 -14.30 -20.27
C ALA A 21 13.53 -15.05 -18.96
N ASP A 22 14.75 -14.95 -18.43
CA ASP A 22 15.15 -15.54 -17.14
C ASP A 22 15.88 -14.51 -16.26
N PRO A 23 15.14 -13.63 -15.57
CA PRO A 23 15.74 -12.60 -14.74
C PRO A 23 16.26 -13.15 -13.41
N LYS A 24 17.47 -12.71 -13.02
CA LYS A 24 18.04 -13.00 -11.69
C LYS A 24 17.05 -12.64 -10.56
N PRO A 25 16.95 -13.48 -9.51
CA PRO A 25 16.05 -13.22 -8.39
C PRO A 25 16.47 -11.95 -7.64
N LEU A 26 15.48 -11.11 -7.32
CA LEU A 26 15.71 -9.93 -6.47
C LEU A 26 15.99 -10.38 -5.03
N ALA A 27 16.57 -9.48 -4.22
CA ALA A 27 16.70 -9.74 -2.79
C ALA A 27 15.33 -10.02 -2.15
N GLY A 28 15.27 -10.89 -1.14
CA GLY A 28 14.01 -11.30 -0.53
C GLY A 28 13.16 -10.14 0.02
N TRP A 29 13.80 -9.08 0.54
CA TRP A 29 13.10 -7.86 0.96
C TRP A 29 12.53 -7.08 -0.23
N ALA A 30 13.20 -7.07 -1.38
CA ALA A 30 12.79 -6.34 -2.58
C ALA A 30 11.60 -7.02 -3.26
N GLN A 31 11.56 -8.36 -3.27
CA GLN A 31 10.38 -9.12 -3.71
C GLN A 31 9.17 -8.83 -2.81
N LYS A 32 9.36 -8.86 -1.48
CA LYS A 32 8.31 -8.55 -0.50
C LYS A 32 7.81 -7.10 -0.63
N MET A 33 8.72 -6.14 -0.80
CA MET A 33 8.36 -4.74 -1.01
C MET A 33 7.59 -4.54 -2.32
N LYS A 34 7.95 -5.23 -3.41
CA LYS A 34 7.20 -5.18 -4.67
C LYS A 34 5.75 -5.69 -4.48
N ALA A 35 5.58 -6.80 -3.75
CA ALA A 35 4.25 -7.33 -3.42
C ALA A 35 3.45 -6.36 -2.51
N ALA A 36 4.09 -5.77 -1.50
CA ALA A 36 3.48 -4.79 -0.62
C ALA A 36 3.07 -3.51 -1.36
N HIS A 37 3.87 -3.08 -2.35
CA HIS A 37 3.54 -1.95 -3.21
C HIS A 37 2.30 -2.23 -4.06
N ALA A 38 2.22 -3.39 -4.72
CA ALA A 38 1.05 -3.78 -5.51
C ALA A 38 -0.22 -3.79 -4.63
N ASN A 39 -0.14 -4.38 -3.43
CA ASN A 39 -1.25 -4.37 -2.48
C ASN A 39 -1.68 -2.96 -2.07
N ALA A 40 -0.72 -2.05 -1.84
CA ALA A 40 -1.02 -0.66 -1.50
C ALA A 40 -1.75 0.06 -2.64
N VAL A 41 -1.34 -0.15 -3.90
CA VAL A 41 -1.99 0.44 -5.08
C VAL A 41 -3.43 -0.05 -5.23
N GLU A 42 -3.67 -1.35 -5.14
CA GLU A 42 -5.01 -1.93 -5.23
C GLU A 42 -5.96 -1.35 -4.16
N ASN A 43 -5.47 -1.23 -2.93
CA ASN A 43 -6.25 -0.69 -1.83
C ASN A 43 -6.46 0.83 -1.91
N LEU A 44 -5.51 1.56 -2.51
CA LEU A 44 -5.58 3.00 -2.69
C LEU A 44 -6.73 3.37 -3.62
N VAL A 45 -6.97 2.59 -4.68
CA VAL A 45 -8.08 2.84 -5.62
C VAL A 45 -9.43 2.85 -4.90
N VAL A 46 -9.67 1.85 -4.04
CA VAL A 46 -10.91 1.75 -3.26
C VAL A 46 -11.03 2.91 -2.27
N PHE A 47 -9.95 3.22 -1.53
CA PHE A 47 -9.95 4.32 -0.57
C PHE A 47 -10.16 5.69 -1.24
N ALA A 48 -9.48 5.95 -2.36
CA ALA A 48 -9.59 7.19 -3.09
C ALA A 48 -11.02 7.41 -3.62
N ALA A 49 -11.64 6.36 -4.18
CA ALA A 49 -13.04 6.43 -4.62
C ALA A 49 -13.98 6.83 -3.47
N LEU A 50 -13.84 6.20 -2.29
CA LEU A 50 -14.65 6.52 -1.11
C LEU A 50 -14.45 7.96 -0.62
N VAL A 51 -13.22 8.40 -0.47
CA VAL A 51 -12.91 9.76 0.04
C VAL A 51 -13.36 10.83 -0.94
N LEU A 52 -13.15 10.63 -2.24
CA LEU A 52 -13.63 11.56 -3.27
C LEU A 52 -15.16 11.63 -3.30
N THR A 53 -15.84 10.51 -3.08
CA THR A 53 -17.31 10.46 -2.97
C THR A 53 -17.79 11.21 -1.73
N ALA A 54 -17.17 10.98 -0.57
CA ALA A 54 -17.47 11.72 0.66
C ALA A 54 -17.27 13.22 0.49
N ASN A 55 -16.16 13.63 -0.12
CA ASN A 55 -15.88 15.03 -0.41
C ASN A 55 -16.92 15.63 -1.38
N ALA A 56 -17.30 14.91 -2.44
CA ALA A 56 -18.33 15.37 -3.39
C ALA A 56 -19.73 15.48 -2.75
N ALA A 57 -20.04 14.63 -1.77
CA ALA A 57 -21.27 14.68 -0.99
C ALA A 57 -21.27 15.77 0.10
N GLY A 58 -20.16 16.50 0.28
CA GLY A 58 -20.01 17.50 1.35
C GLY A 58 -19.84 16.89 2.75
N VAL A 59 -19.55 15.59 2.84
CA VAL A 59 -19.35 14.88 4.11
C VAL A 59 -17.88 15.04 4.54
N SER A 60 -17.62 16.01 5.40
CA SER A 60 -16.29 16.27 5.96
C SER A 60 -16.38 16.52 7.47
N ASN A 61 -16.29 15.44 8.23
CA ASN A 61 -16.39 15.43 9.69
C ASN A 61 -15.04 15.06 10.33
N GLU A 62 -14.86 15.33 11.63
CA GLU A 62 -13.67 14.91 12.38
C GLU A 62 -13.37 13.41 12.24
N THR A 63 -14.42 12.59 12.17
CA THR A 63 -14.33 11.14 11.93
C THR A 63 -13.71 10.79 10.58
N THR A 64 -14.10 11.49 9.50
CA THR A 64 -13.54 11.27 8.16
C THR A 64 -12.06 11.67 8.09
N VAL A 65 -11.68 12.78 8.73
CA VAL A 65 -10.29 13.24 8.80
C VAL A 65 -9.42 12.26 9.59
N LEU A 66 -9.94 11.79 10.73
CA LEU A 66 -9.26 10.78 11.55
C LEU A 66 -9.11 9.46 10.78
N ALA A 67 -10.16 8.97 10.13
CA ALA A 67 -10.12 7.75 9.33
C ALA A 67 -9.08 7.83 8.18
N CYS A 68 -9.00 8.97 7.49
CA CYS A 68 -7.98 9.20 6.46
C CYS A 68 -6.55 9.17 7.04
N THR A 69 -6.35 9.78 8.20
CA THR A 69 -5.04 9.81 8.87
C THR A 69 -4.61 8.42 9.33
N ILE A 70 -5.52 7.68 9.98
CA ILE A 70 -5.25 6.30 10.42
C ILE A 70 -4.99 5.40 9.21
N TYR A 71 -5.78 5.52 8.14
CA TYR A 71 -5.56 4.76 6.91
C TYR A 71 -4.15 4.97 6.36
N LEU A 72 -3.69 6.22 6.27
CA LEU A 72 -2.34 6.56 5.77
C LEU A 72 -1.25 5.85 6.59
N TRP A 73 -1.29 6.01 7.92
CA TRP A 73 -0.29 5.39 8.79
C TRP A 73 -0.37 3.87 8.79
N SER A 74 -1.58 3.31 8.70
CA SER A 74 -1.77 1.87 8.57
C SER A 74 -1.10 1.32 7.32
N ARG A 75 -1.12 2.05 6.20
CA ARG A 75 -0.42 1.64 4.97
C ARG A 75 1.10 1.74 5.09
N VAL A 76 1.61 2.75 5.79
CA VAL A 76 3.05 2.87 6.08
C VAL A 76 3.51 1.68 6.94
N VAL A 77 2.79 1.38 8.02
CA VAL A 77 3.09 0.24 8.90
C VAL A 77 3.00 -1.08 8.14
N HIS A 78 1.96 -1.27 7.32
CA HIS A 78 1.79 -2.46 6.50
C HIS A 78 2.97 -2.66 5.54
N LEU A 79 3.40 -1.61 4.83
CA LEU A 79 4.54 -1.66 3.91
C LEU A 79 5.83 -2.09 4.62
N LEU A 80 6.13 -1.48 5.77
CA LEU A 80 7.32 -1.79 6.55
C LEU A 80 7.26 -3.22 7.11
N ALA A 81 6.15 -3.60 7.74
CA ALA A 81 5.97 -4.93 8.31
C ALA A 81 6.07 -6.03 7.24
N TYR A 82 5.51 -5.82 6.05
CA TYR A 82 5.63 -6.75 4.93
C TYR A 82 7.08 -6.85 4.46
N THR A 83 7.76 -5.72 4.28
CA THR A 83 9.15 -5.68 3.81
C THR A 83 10.10 -6.42 4.76
N PHE A 84 9.95 -6.21 6.07
CA PHE A 84 10.76 -6.85 7.11
C PHE A 84 10.25 -8.23 7.55
N ALA A 85 9.15 -8.72 6.95
CA ALA A 85 8.51 -9.99 7.29
C ALA A 85 8.14 -10.12 8.78
N ILE A 86 7.65 -9.03 9.38
CA ILE A 86 7.16 -9.04 10.76
C ILE A 86 5.75 -9.66 10.77
N PRO A 87 5.58 -10.85 11.37
CA PRO A 87 4.28 -11.54 11.40
C PRO A 87 3.28 -10.75 12.25
N TRP A 88 1.98 -10.95 12.00
CA TRP A 88 0.84 -10.31 12.68
C TRP A 88 0.68 -8.81 12.48
N VAL A 89 1.77 -8.01 12.55
CA VAL A 89 1.73 -6.55 12.38
C VAL A 89 1.17 -6.17 11.01
N ARG A 90 1.57 -6.90 9.95
CA ARG A 90 0.99 -6.74 8.60
C ARG A 90 -0.52 -6.91 8.62
N THR A 91 -1.02 -7.97 9.26
CA THR A 91 -2.46 -8.29 9.27
C THR A 91 -3.25 -7.26 10.05
N LEU A 92 -2.75 -6.84 11.22
CA LEU A 92 -3.38 -5.79 12.03
C LEU A 92 -3.45 -4.46 11.28
N ALA A 93 -2.37 -4.07 10.61
CA ALA A 93 -2.33 -2.87 9.78
C ALA A 93 -3.27 -2.97 8.56
N PHE A 94 -3.42 -4.15 7.96
CA PHE A 94 -4.40 -4.34 6.90
C PHE A 94 -5.83 -4.14 7.42
N VAL A 95 -6.17 -4.78 8.55
CA VAL A 95 -7.51 -4.68 9.17
C VAL A 95 -7.83 -3.26 9.61
N ALA A 96 -6.88 -2.53 10.20
CA ALA A 96 -7.08 -1.13 10.56
C ALA A 96 -7.35 -0.24 9.34
N GLY A 97 -6.64 -0.46 8.22
CA GLY A 97 -6.90 0.24 6.97
C GLY A 97 -8.28 -0.07 6.39
N PHE A 98 -8.71 -1.32 6.45
CA PHE A 98 -10.05 -1.74 6.04
C PHE A 98 -11.15 -1.14 6.92
N ALA A 99 -10.94 -1.11 8.24
CA ALA A 99 -11.88 -0.50 9.19
C ALA A 99 -12.08 0.99 8.93
N CYS A 100 -11.03 1.72 8.50
CA CYS A 100 -11.15 3.12 8.09
C CYS A 100 -12.03 3.30 6.85
N GLN A 101 -11.93 2.40 5.87
CA GLN A 101 -12.81 2.43 4.69
C GLN A 101 -14.27 2.20 5.08
N VAL A 102 -14.53 1.23 5.97
CA VAL A 102 -15.88 0.99 6.51
C VAL A 102 -16.40 2.23 7.26
N ALA A 103 -15.56 2.86 8.08
CA ALA A 103 -15.94 4.08 8.80
C ALA A 103 -16.34 5.22 7.85
N ILE A 104 -15.64 5.40 6.73
CA ILE A 104 -15.98 6.40 5.72
C ILE A 104 -17.30 6.06 5.03
N VAL A 105 -17.53 4.78 4.68
CA VAL A 105 -18.80 4.32 4.09
C VAL A 105 -19.97 4.59 5.04
N LEU A 106 -19.81 4.35 6.34
CA LEU A 106 -20.86 4.62 7.33
C LEU A 106 -21.19 6.11 7.50
N GLN A 107 -20.30 7.02 7.10
CA GLN A 107 -20.58 8.46 7.10
C GLN A 107 -21.32 8.92 5.82
N LEU A 108 -21.34 8.07 4.79
CA LEU A 108 -21.99 8.35 3.51
C LEU A 108 -23.47 7.90 3.47
N ILE A 109 -23.90 7.09 4.43
CA ILE A 109 -25.26 6.57 4.59
C ILE A 109 -26.00 7.42 5.62
#